data_AF-A0A971DS82-F1
#
_entry.id   AF-A0A971DS82-F1
#
_cell.length_a   1.000
_cell.length_b   1.000
_cell.length_c   1.000
_cell.angle_alpha   90.00
_cell.angle_beta   90.00
_cell.angle_gamma   90.00
#
_symmetry.space_group_name_H-M   'P 1'
#
loop_
_entity.id
_entity.type
_entity.pdbx_description
1 polymer ?
#
loop_
_entity_poly.entity_id
_entity_poly.type
_entity_poly.pdbx_seq_one_letter_code
_entity_poly.pdbx_strand_id
1 'polypeptide(L)' 'MGYSDRQLKDLETTINRADCDTVVIGTPIDLNRLIHIQKPVVRVHYDLQEIGTPTLNEVLDDFVKRCKLG' A
#
# COMPACT_ATOMS: atom_id res chain seq x y z
N MET A 1 -8.07 -5.64 -10.96
CA MET A 1 -8.46 -5.72 -9.53
C MET A 1 -9.37 -4.54 -9.25
N GLY A 2 -10.50 -4.77 -8.58
CA GLY A 2 -11.73 -3.98 -8.69
C GLY A 2 -11.68 -2.52 -8.27
N TYR A 3 -12.48 -1.69 -8.95
CA TYR A 3 -12.80 -0.28 -8.64
C TYR A 3 -14.12 0.17 -9.29
N SER A 4 -15.02 -0.77 -9.64
CA SER A 4 -16.37 -0.36 -10.05
C SER A 4 -17.08 0.30 -8.86
N ASP A 5 -17.96 1.26 -9.12
CA ASP A 5 -18.69 1.98 -8.06
C ASP A 5 -19.37 1.03 -7.07
N ARG A 6 -19.84 -0.13 -7.57
CA ARG A 6 -20.43 -1.18 -6.74
C ARG A 6 -19.43 -1.78 -5.75
N GLN A 7 -18.22 -2.10 -6.18
CA GLN A 7 -17.20 -2.69 -5.31
C GLN A 7 -16.74 -1.71 -4.22
N LEU A 8 -16.64 -0.42 -4.55
CA LEU A 8 -16.33 0.62 -3.59
C LEU A 8 -17.43 0.74 -2.53
N LYS A 9 -18.70 0.73 -2.96
CA LYS A 9 -19.85 0.81 -2.04
C LYS A 9 -19.99 -0.41 -1.13
N ASP A 10 -19.71 -1.60 -1.65
CA ASP A 10 -19.71 -2.84 -0.87
C ASP A 10 -18.59 -2.78 0.20
N LEU A 11 -17.37 -2.36 -0.18
CA LEU A 11 -16.26 -2.19 0.76
C LEU A 11 -16.57 -1.15 1.85
N GLU A 12 -17.13 0.01 1.47
CA GLU A 12 -17.56 1.05 2.41
C GLU A 12 -18.55 0.50 3.45
N THR A 13 -19.56 -0.24 2.97
CA THR A 13 -20.58 -0.86 3.82
C THR A 13 -19.96 -1.88 4.77
N THR A 14 -19.04 -2.71 4.28
CA THR A 14 -18.36 -3.72 5.10
C THR A 14 -17.52 -3.08 6.20
N ILE A 15 -16.73 -2.05 5.89
CA ILE A 15 -15.88 -1.37 6.88
C ILE A 15 -16.74 -0.69 7.96
N ASN A 16 -17.79 0.02 7.55
CA ASN A 16 -18.65 0.74 8.49
C ASN A 16 -19.47 -0.21 9.39
N ARG A 17 -19.77 -1.44 8.93
CA ARG A 17 -20.46 -2.46 9.73
C ARG A 17 -19.58 -3.31 10.64
N ALA A 18 -18.26 -3.31 10.45
CA ALA A 18 -17.36 -4.08 11.30
C ALA A 18 -17.52 -3.66 12.78
N ASP A 19 -17.35 -4.56 13.74
CA ASP A 19 -17.33 -4.17 15.15
C ASP A 19 -15.88 -3.85 15.55
N CYS A 20 -15.53 -2.56 15.51
CA CYS A 20 -14.18 -2.08 15.82
C CYS A 20 -14.14 -0.59 16.18
N ASP A 21 -13.18 -0.21 17.01
CA ASP A 21 -12.97 1.18 17.44
C ASP A 21 -12.22 2.03 16.41
N THR A 22 -11.41 1.41 15.54
CA THR A 22 -10.53 2.11 14.59
C THR A 22 -10.20 1.23 13.37
N VAL A 23 -9.97 1.87 12.23
CA VAL A 23 -9.57 1.23 10.97
C VAL A 23 -8.10 1.56 10.66
N VAL A 24 -7.30 0.54 10.37
CA VAL A 24 -5.89 0.68 9.98
C VAL A 24 -5.76 0.47 8.47
N ILE A 25 -5.40 1.51 7.73
CA ILE A 25 -5.12 1.43 6.29
C ILE A 25 -3.66 1.02 6.11
N GLY A 26 -3.46 -0.27 5.82
CA GLY A 26 -2.15 -0.85 5.50
C GLY A 26 -1.88 -0.98 4.01
N THR A 27 -2.43 -0.09 3.18
CA THR A 27 -2.21 -0.08 1.73
C THR A 27 -1.51 1.22 1.31
N PRO A 28 -0.72 1.20 0.21
CA PRO A 28 -0.08 2.43 -0.29
C PRO A 28 -1.10 3.51 -0.69
N ILE A 29 -2.28 3.10 -1.16
CA ILE A 29 -3.37 4.01 -1.53
C ILE A 29 -4.14 4.50 -0.30
N ASP A 30 -4.48 5.78 -0.29
CA ASP A 30 -5.37 6.33 0.73
C ASP A 30 -6.83 6.02 0.39
N LEU A 31 -7.42 5.04 1.09
CA LEU A 31 -8.81 4.62 0.89
C LEU A 31 -9.81 5.73 1.22
N ASN A 32 -9.46 6.71 2.06
CA ASN A 32 -10.36 7.85 2.36
C ASN A 32 -10.65 8.72 1.14
N ARG A 33 -9.83 8.62 0.08
CA ARG A 33 -10.07 9.32 -1.19
C ARG A 33 -11.10 8.63 -2.07
N LEU A 34 -11.48 7.39 -1.76
CA LEU A 34 -12.35 6.55 -2.60
C LEU A 34 -13.68 6.22 -1.92
N ILE A 35 -13.71 6.11 -0.59
CA ILE A 35 -14.90 5.70 0.19
C ILE A 35 -15.00 6.50 1.49
N HIS A 36 -16.20 6.58 2.05
CA HIS A 36 -16.46 7.27 3.31
C HIS A 36 -16.43 6.32 4.51
N ILE A 37 -15.38 6.42 5.33
CA ILE A 37 -15.20 5.62 6.54
C ILE A 37 -15.66 6.46 7.75
N GLN A 38 -16.65 5.97 8.49
CA GLN A 38 -17.28 6.70 9.61
C GLN A 38 -16.54 6.55 10.95
N LYS A 39 -15.54 5.68 11.00
CA LYS A 39 -14.76 5.36 12.20
C LYS A 39 -13.40 6.07 12.16
N PRO A 40 -12.73 6.28 13.30
CA PRO A 40 -11.36 6.76 13.32
C PRO A 40 -10.46 5.91 12.41
N VAL A 41 -9.62 6.58 11.62
CA VAL A 41 -8.73 5.93 10.64
C VAL A 41 -7.29 6.34 10.91
N VAL A 42 -6.39 5.35 10.90
CA VAL A 42 -4.94 5.57 10.86
C VAL A 42 -4.36 4.92 9.62
N ARG A 43 -3.42 5.60 8.97
CA ARG A 43 -2.71 5.08 7.81
C ARG A 43 -1.32 4.65 8.22
N VAL A 44 -0.95 3.43 7.84
CA VAL A 44 0.37 2.87 8.12
C VAL A 44 1.10 2.64 6.81
N HIS A 45 2.39 2.97 6.84
CA HIS A 45 3.29 2.78 5.71
C HIS A 45 4.25 1.65 6.04
N TYR A 46 4.53 0.82 5.06
CA TYR A 46 5.58 -0.18 5.11
C TYR A 46 6.50 0.04 3.93
N ASP A 47 7.77 -0.29 4.13
CA ASP A 47 8.76 -0.27 3.08
C ASP A 47 9.41 -1.66 2.97
N LEU A 48 9.91 -1.98 1.79
CA LEU A 48 10.66 -3.20 1.56
C LEU A 48 12.02 -3.06 2.23
N GLN A 49 12.31 -3.94 3.19
CA GLN A 49 13.65 -4.09 3.73
C GLN A 49 14.27 -5.36 3.17
N GLU A 50 15.34 -5.21 2.39
CA GLU A 50 16.12 -6.34 1.90
C GLU A 50 16.93 -6.95 3.04
N ILE A 51 16.93 -8.29 3.10
CA ILE A 51 17.65 -9.05 4.12
C ILE A 51 18.71 -9.89 3.39
N GLY A 52 19.99 -9.64 3.70
CA GLY A 52 21.12 -10.35 3.11
C GLY A 52 21.73 -9.62 1.90
N THR A 53 22.66 -10.30 1.23
CA THR A 53 23.43 -9.76 0.10
C THR A 53 23.50 -10.78 -1.04
N PRO A 54 23.59 -10.33 -2.32
CA PRO A 54 23.63 -8.93 -2.72
C PRO A 54 22.25 -8.26 -2.72
N THR A 55 22.22 -6.96 -2.45
CA THR A 55 20.98 -6.16 -2.51
C THR A 55 20.61 -5.79 -3.96
N LEU A 56 19.34 -5.41 -4.21
CA LEU A 56 18.90 -4.92 -5.52
C LEU A 56 19.75 -3.72 -5.96
N ASN A 57 20.05 -2.80 -5.03
CA ASN A 57 20.92 -1.66 -5.30
C ASN A 57 22.32 -2.12 -5.72
N GLU A 58 22.91 -3.12 -5.06
CA GLU A 58 24.23 -3.64 -5.45
C GLU A 58 24.23 -4.28 -6.84
N VAL A 59 23.17 -5.01 -7.18
CA VAL A 59 23.00 -5.61 -8.51
C VAL A 59 22.83 -4.52 -9.58
N LEU A 60 22.02 -3.50 -9.30
CA LEU A 60 21.79 -2.38 -10.21
C LEU A 60 23.07 -1.55 -10.39
N ASP A 61 23.83 -1.30 -9.32
CA ASP A 61 25.10 -0.58 -9.37
C ASP A 61 26.15 -1.32 -10.22
N ASP A 62 26.27 -2.64 -10.04
CA ASP A 62 27.17 -3.46 -10.86
C ASP A 62 26.73 -3.45 -12.33
N PHE A 63 25.43 -3.55 -12.60
CA PHE A 63 24.89 -3.47 -13.95
C PHE A 63 25.20 -2.11 -14.62
N VAL A 64 24.94 -0.99 -13.94
CA VAL A 64 25.20 0.36 -14.46
C VAL A 64 26.68 0.56 -14.78
N LYS A 65 27.58 0.09 -13.90
CA LYS A 65 29.03 0.12 -14.13
C LYS A 65 29.45 -0.68 -15.34
N ARG A 66 28.92 -1.91 -15.51
CA ARG A 66 29.22 -2.77 -16.66
C ARG A 66 28.74 -2.17 -17.98
N CYS A 67 27.58 -1.53 -17.97
CA CYS A 67 26.99 -0.92 -19.15
C CYS A 67 27.50 0.49 -19.48
N LYS A 68 28.36 1.08 -18.64
CA LYS A 68 28.89 2.46 -18.80
C LYS A 68 27.77 3.50 -18.96
N LEU A 69 26.69 3.35 -18.20
CA LEU A 69 25.53 4.25 -18.25
C LEU A 69 25.68 5.47 -17.31
N GLY A 70 26.89 5.73 -16.81
CA GLY A 70 27.26 6.86 -15.97
C GLY A 70 28.73 7.21 -16.09
#